data_AF-A0A847XHF2-F1
#
_entry.id   AF-A0A847XHF2-F1
#
_cell.length_a   1.000
_cell.length_b   1.000
_cell.length_c   1.000
_cell.angle_alpha   90.00
_cell.angle_beta   90.00
_cell.angle_gamma   90.00
#
_symmetry.space_group_name_H-M   'P 1'
#
loop_
_entity.id
_entity.type
_entity.pdbx_description
1 polymer ?
#
loop_
_entity_poly.entity_id
_entity_poly.type
_entity_poly.pdbx_seq_one_letter_code
_entity_poly.pdbx_strand_id
1 'polypeptide(L)' 'MHIDKTKEPLDGVKCVVNTCHYHVMGDQCSASKIEIQPRNASSTEETDCGTFRPNDDGMK' A
#
# COMPACT_ATOMS: atom_id res chain seq x y z
N MET A 1 6.95 -2.79 -11.07
CA MET A 1 7.74 -3.42 -9.99
C MET A 1 6.91 -4.57 -9.40
N HIS A 2 7.53 -5.72 -9.12
CA HIS A 2 6.90 -6.75 -8.29
C HIS A 2 7.19 -6.41 -6.83
N ILE A 3 6.16 -6.39 -5.98
CA ILE A 3 6.29 -6.12 -4.55
C ILE A 3 5.76 -7.34 -3.80
N ASP A 4 6.65 -8.00 -3.07
CA ASP A 4 6.29 -9.19 -2.31
C ASP A 4 5.53 -8.81 -1.03
N LYS A 5 4.57 -9.68 -0.67
CA LYS A 5 3.84 -9.62 0.60
C LYS A 5 4.63 -10.37 1.66
N THR A 6 4.95 -9.71 2.76
CA THR A 6 5.73 -10.23 3.88
C THR A 6 4.84 -10.73 5.00
N LYS A 7 5.37 -11.62 5.85
CA LYS A 7 4.67 -12.08 7.06
C LYS A 7 4.63 -11.01 8.15
N GLU A 8 5.71 -10.24 8.26
CA GLU A 8 5.82 -9.14 9.21
C GLU A 8 5.39 -7.83 8.55
N PRO A 9 4.67 -6.95 9.26
CA PRO A 9 4.33 -5.64 8.76
C PRO A 9 5.56 -4.75 8.54
N LEU A 10 5.47 -3.88 7.54
CA LEU A 10 6.44 -2.83 7.28
C LEU A 10 6.38 -1.78 8.38
N ASP A 11 7.45 -1.70 9.16
CA ASP A 11 7.56 -0.73 10.25
C ASP A 11 7.49 0.71 9.74
N GLY A 12 6.84 1.58 10.52
CA GLY A 12 6.64 2.99 10.18
C GLY A 12 5.59 3.29 9.09
N VAL A 13 4.91 2.28 8.53
CA VAL A 13 3.88 2.48 7.49
C VAL A 13 2.51 2.04 7.95
N LYS A 14 1.58 3.00 8.04
CA LYS A 14 0.15 2.75 8.28
C LYS A 14 -0.59 2.59 6.94
N CYS A 15 -1.22 1.44 6.72
CA CYS A 15 -2.09 1.21 5.57
C CYS A 15 -3.53 1.09 6.08
N VAL A 16 -4.33 2.16 5.93
CA VAL A 16 -5.75 2.17 6.32
C VAL A 16 -6.69 1.70 5.21
N VAL A 17 -6.17 1.54 3.99
CA VAL A 17 -6.94 1.17 2.80
C VAL A 17 -7.21 -0.33 2.86
N ASN A 18 -8.32 -0.73 3.48
CA ASN A 18 -8.68 -2.14 3.68
C ASN A 18 -8.92 -2.94 2.38
N THR A 19 -9.10 -2.24 1.25
CA THR A 19 -9.17 -2.84 -0.09
C THR A 19 -7.78 -3.08 -0.69
N CYS A 20 -6.70 -2.66 -0.04
CA CYS A 20 -5.33 -2.95 -0.48
C CYS A 20 -4.98 -4.41 -0.18
N HIS A 21 -4.43 -5.11 -1.17
CA HIS A 21 -3.92 -6.47 -1.05
C HIS A 21 -2.90 -6.63 0.09
N TYR A 22 -2.14 -5.56 0.38
CA TYR A 22 -1.13 -5.55 1.44
C TYR A 22 -1.66 -5.07 2.80
N HIS A 23 -2.93 -4.66 2.91
CA HIS A 23 -3.55 -4.34 4.19
C HIS A 23 -3.58 -5.60 5.08
N VAL A 24 -3.20 -5.44 6.34
CA VAL A 24 -3.40 -6.45 7.39
C VAL A 24 -3.99 -5.80 8.63
N MET A 25 -4.46 -6.65 9.56
CA MET A 25 -5.12 -6.22 10.79
C MET A 25 -4.28 -5.18 11.56
N GLY A 26 -4.96 -4.18 12.12
CA GLY A 26 -4.30 -3.08 12.85
C GLY A 26 -3.82 -1.92 11.97
N ASP A 27 -4.37 -1.78 10.76
CA ASP A 27 -3.96 -0.78 9.76
C ASP A 27 -2.48 -0.83 9.40
N GLN A 28 -1.92 -2.04 9.35
CA GLN A 28 -0.50 -2.22 9.01
C GLN A 28 -0.35 -2.63 7.54
N CYS A 29 0.80 -2.33 6.95
CA CYS A 29 1.13 -2.71 5.58
C CYS A 29 2.03 -3.95 5.59
N SER A 30 1.67 -4.99 4.84
CA SER A 30 2.48 -6.20 4.65
C SER A 30 3.30 -6.18 3.35
N ALA A 31 3.43 -5.03 2.69
CA ALA A 31 4.33 -4.89 1.55
C ALA A 31 5.79 -4.87 2.03
N SER A 32 6.69 -5.57 1.34
CA SER A 32 8.14 -5.52 1.64
C SER A 32 8.75 -4.11 1.57
N LYS A 33 8.13 -3.21 0.79
CA LYS A 33 8.44 -1.77 0.69
C LYS A 33 7.26 -1.06 0.06
N ILE A 34 7.19 0.26 0.23
CA ILE A 34 6.24 1.13 -0.48
C ILE A 34 6.94 2.02 -1.50
N GLU A 35 6.18 2.44 -2.50
CA GLU A 35 6.55 3.44 -3.48
C GLU A 35 5.47 4.52 -3.50
N ILE A 36 5.86 5.78 -3.32
CA ILE A 36 4.97 6.94 -3.43
C ILE A 36 5.15 7.56 -4.82
N GLN A 37 4.04 7.93 -5.47
CA GLN A 37 4.01 8.45 -6.83
C GLN A 37 3.06 9.65 -6.95
N PRO A 38 3.19 10.49 -8.01
CA PRO A 38 4.25 10.51 -9.01
C PRO A 38 5.53 11.20 -8.49
N ARG A 39 6.64 11.04 -9.23
CA ARG A 39 7.97 11.62 -8.88
C ARG A 39 7.94 13.13 -8.67
N ASN A 40 7.10 13.84 -9.43
CA ASN A 40 7.06 15.31 -9.46
C ASN A 40 5.69 15.82 -8.96
N ALA A 41 5.16 15.20 -7.91
CA ALA A 41 3.93 15.68 -7.28
C ALA A 41 4.13 17.12 -6.77
N SER A 42 3.22 18.00 -7.13
CA SER A 42 3.21 19.42 -6.75
C SER A 42 2.22 19.72 -5.62
N SER A 43 1.33 18.78 -5.32
CA SER A 43 0.42 18.84 -4.19
C SER A 43 0.28 17.48 -3.50
N THR A 44 -0.31 17.46 -2.30
CA THR A 44 -0.55 16.23 -1.55
C THR A 44 -1.62 15.35 -2.20
N GLU A 45 -2.59 15.94 -2.89
CA GLU A 45 -3.67 15.22 -3.59
C GLU A 45 -3.15 14.44 -4.81
N GLU A 46 -1.98 14.83 -5.34
CA GLU A 46 -1.31 14.08 -6.40
C GLU A 46 -0.55 12.87 -5.86
N THR A 47 -0.25 12.83 -4.55
CA THR A 47 0.56 11.75 -3.97
C THR A 47 -0.27 10.51 -3.66
N ASP A 48 0.06 9.42 -4.33
CA ASP A 48 -0.58 8.13 -4.17
C ASP A 48 0.42 7.05 -3.73
N CYS A 49 -0.10 6.03 -3.06
CA CYS A 49 0.64 4.79 -2.82
C CYS A 49 0.68 3.98 -4.12
N GLY A 50 1.76 4.10 -4.89
CA GLY A 50 2.01 3.32 -6.11
C GLY A 50 2.16 1.81 -5.87
N THR A 51 2.28 1.40 -4.61
CA THR A 51 2.25 -0.01 -4.18
C THR A 51 0.82 -0.55 -4.04
N PHE A 52 -0.22 0.30 -4.09
CA PHE A 52 -1.60 -0.16 -4.00
C PHE A 52 -1.89 -1.23 -5.05
N ARG A 53 -2.46 -2.34 -4.57
CA ARG A 53 -3.05 -3.39 -5.40
C ARG A 53 -4.43 -3.69 -4.82
N PRO A 54 -5.50 -3.75 -5.61
CA PRO A 54 -6.79 -4.18 -5.09
C PRO A 54 -6.67 -5.61 -4.59
N ASN A 55 -7.25 -5.89 -3.43
CA ASN A 55 -7.43 -7.25 -2.96
C ASN A 55 -8.50 -7.94 -3.81
N ASP A 56 -8.30 -9.21 -4.18
CA ASP A 56 -9.25 -9.99 -5.00
C ASP A 56 -10.66 -10.05 -4.40
N ASP A 57 -10.80 -9.83 -3.08
CA ASP A 57 -12.10 -9.84 -2.42
C ASP A 57 -12.98 -8.62 -2.75
N GLY A 58 -12.38 -7.51 -3.20
CA GLY A 58 -13.09 -6.28 -3.57
C GLY A 58 -13.70 -6.28 -4.98
N MET A 59 -13.62 -7.40 -5.71
CA MET A 59 -14.11 -7.55 -7.09
C MET A 59 -15.38 -8.43 -7.18
N LYS A 60 -16.13 -8.55 -6.07
CA LYS A 60 -17.49 -9.10 -6.05
C LYS A 60 -18.55 -8.00 -6.15
#